data_AF-A0A0C2D182-F1
#
_entry.id   AF-A0A0C2D182-F1
#
_cell.length_a   1.000
_cell.length_b   1.000
_cell.length_c   1.000
_cell.angle_alpha   90.00
_cell.angle_beta   90.00
_cell.angle_gamma   90.00
#
_symmetry.space_group_name_H-M   'P 1'
#
loop_
_entity.id
_entity.type
_entity.pdbx_description
1 polymer ?
#
loop_
_entity_poly.entity_id
_entity_poly.type
_entity_poly.pdbx_seq_one_letter_code
_entity_poly.pdbx_strand_id
1 'polypeptide(L)'
;MAIAAGEIDLADLLCLASAEPPWAPAVVVDAIAGLFASEGDYANGGADQFVWNHGAATARAIGAAWLAVGAVENGELLVELAAALERSEAETPPDPPGPPDPLQAFMAYRRRVGGPDFNRPAPHDELAEALVEYAHEHPEAFSRPSRSDV
;
A
#
# COMPACT_ATOMS: atom_id res chain seq x y z
N MET A 1 -23.07 -16.64 5.91
CA MET A 1 -21.98 -16.23 5.01
C MET A 1 -20.68 -16.50 5.77
N ALA A 2 -19.67 -17.12 5.16
CA ALA A 2 -18.45 -17.57 5.86
C ALA A 2 -17.78 -16.47 6.70
N ILE A 3 -17.83 -15.22 6.20
CA ILE A 3 -17.36 -14.02 6.91
C ILE A 3 -18.07 -13.83 8.26
N ALA A 4 -19.40 -13.91 8.28
CA ALA A 4 -20.19 -13.77 9.50
C ALA A 4 -20.07 -14.98 10.46
N ALA A 5 -19.49 -16.09 9.99
CA ALA A 5 -19.16 -17.24 10.81
C ALA A 5 -17.73 -17.19 11.38
N GLY A 6 -16.93 -16.19 11.00
CA GLY A 6 -15.53 -16.06 11.43
C GLY A 6 -14.57 -17.03 10.72
N GLU A 7 -14.97 -17.56 9.57
CA GLU A 7 -14.25 -18.62 8.84
C GLU A 7 -13.53 -18.10 7.59
N ILE A 8 -13.37 -16.77 7.42
CA ILE A 8 -12.72 -16.19 6.24
C ILE A 8 -11.21 -16.09 6.43
N ASP A 9 -10.45 -16.42 5.38
CA ASP A 9 -9.01 -16.22 5.34
C ASP A 9 -8.58 -15.27 4.20
N LEU A 10 -7.27 -15.03 4.08
CA LEU A 10 -6.73 -14.17 3.03
C LEU A 10 -7.01 -14.71 1.61
N ALA A 11 -7.01 -16.02 1.40
CA ALA A 11 -7.22 -16.59 0.07
C ALA A 11 -8.66 -16.33 -0.40
N ASP A 12 -9.63 -16.41 0.50
CA ASP A 12 -11.01 -16.01 0.24
C ASP A 12 -11.12 -14.53 -0.12
N LEU A 13 -10.43 -13.65 0.61
CA LEU A 13 -10.44 -12.20 0.35
C LEU A 13 -9.84 -11.86 -1.01
N LEU A 14 -8.73 -12.51 -1.38
CA LEU A 14 -8.12 -12.39 -2.70
C LEU A 14 -9.08 -12.83 -3.81
N CYS A 15 -9.85 -13.91 -3.60
CA CYS A 15 -10.88 -14.36 -4.54
C CYS A 15 -12.00 -13.32 -4.69
N LEU A 16 -12.48 -12.75 -3.58
CA LEU A 16 -13.55 -11.73 -3.59
C LEU A 16 -13.10 -10.43 -4.27
N ALA A 17 -11.86 -10.00 -4.04
CA ALA A 17 -11.28 -8.81 -4.65
C ALA A 17 -11.03 -8.97 -6.16
N SER A 18 -10.71 -10.20 -6.61
CA SER A 18 -10.42 -10.49 -8.02
C SER A 18 -11.67 -10.81 -8.87
N ALA A 19 -12.87 -10.86 -8.28
CA ALA A 19 -14.10 -11.14 -9.01
C ALA A 19 -14.49 -10.00 -9.97
N GLU A 20 -15.30 -10.29 -10.99
CA GLU A 20 -15.80 -9.29 -11.94
C GLU A 20 -17.34 -9.19 -11.93
N PRO A 21 -17.94 -8.08 -11.44
CA PRO A 21 -17.30 -7.01 -10.66
C PRO A 21 -16.81 -7.53 -9.29
N PRO A 22 -15.87 -6.83 -8.60
CA PRO A 22 -15.37 -7.24 -7.30
C PRO A 22 -16.49 -7.40 -6.27
N TRP A 23 -16.38 -8.42 -5.42
CA TRP A 23 -17.30 -8.66 -4.30
C TRP A 23 -16.74 -8.11 -2.98
N ALA A 24 -15.50 -7.61 -3.01
CA ALA A 24 -14.89 -6.86 -1.93
C ALA A 24 -15.13 -5.36 -2.11
N PRO A 25 -15.16 -4.57 -1.02
CA PRO A 25 -15.23 -3.11 -1.11
C PRO A 25 -13.96 -2.54 -1.76
N ALA A 26 -14.10 -1.37 -2.40
CA ALA A 26 -13.02 -0.75 -3.16
C ALA A 26 -11.71 -0.59 -2.35
N VAL A 27 -11.83 -0.24 -1.07
CA VAL A 27 -10.67 -0.08 -0.17
C VAL A 27 -9.86 -1.38 -0.01
N VAL A 28 -10.52 -2.54 0.05
CA VAL A 28 -9.88 -3.86 0.12
C VAL A 28 -9.23 -4.20 -1.22
N VAL A 29 -9.89 -3.88 -2.34
CA VAL A 29 -9.33 -4.06 -3.68
C VAL A 29 -8.07 -3.21 -3.86
N ASP A 30 -8.11 -1.94 -3.47
CA ASP A 30 -6.98 -1.01 -3.58
C ASP A 30 -5.81 -1.43 -2.67
N ALA A 31 -6.10 -1.92 -1.45
CA ALA A 31 -5.11 -2.43 -0.53
C ALA A 31 -4.38 -3.67 -1.10
N ILE A 32 -5.12 -4.63 -1.64
CA ILE A 32 -4.58 -5.84 -2.29
C ILE A 32 -3.79 -5.48 -3.54
N ALA A 33 -4.29 -4.56 -4.37
CA ALA A 33 -3.55 -4.07 -5.54
C ALA A 33 -2.23 -3.41 -5.14
N GLY A 34 -2.24 -2.62 -4.06
CA GLY A 34 -1.06 -2.02 -3.47
C GLY A 34 -0.03 -3.05 -2.99
N LEU A 35 -0.50 -4.14 -2.36
CA LEU A 35 0.37 -5.24 -1.95
C LEU A 35 1.13 -5.82 -3.14
N PHE A 36 0.42 -6.24 -4.19
CA PHE A 36 1.03 -6.80 -5.39
C PHE A 36 1.98 -5.82 -6.10
N ALA A 37 1.65 -4.53 -6.12
CA ALA A 37 2.53 -3.51 -6.67
C ALA A 37 3.83 -3.35 -5.86
N SER A 38 3.79 -3.65 -4.56
CA SER A 38 4.89 -3.38 -3.63
C SER A 38 5.87 -4.55 -3.42
N GLU A 39 5.46 -5.81 -3.62
CA GLU A 39 6.25 -6.99 -3.22
C GLU A 39 7.68 -6.99 -3.79
N GLY A 40 7.81 -6.70 -5.09
CA GLY A 40 9.12 -6.70 -5.76
C GLY A 40 10.06 -5.65 -5.18
N ASP A 41 9.57 -4.45 -4.89
CA ASP A 41 10.41 -3.38 -4.36
C ASP A 41 10.73 -3.56 -2.88
N TYR A 42 9.75 -4.01 -2.09
CA TYR A 42 9.97 -4.30 -0.68
C TYR A 42 11.01 -5.41 -0.49
N ALA A 43 10.95 -6.48 -1.29
CA ALA A 43 11.91 -7.58 -1.23
C ALA A 43 13.34 -7.16 -1.62
N ASN A 44 13.49 -6.20 -2.54
CA ASN A 44 14.79 -5.80 -3.09
C ASN A 44 15.42 -4.60 -2.37
N GLY A 45 14.61 -3.71 -1.80
CA GLY A 45 15.12 -2.50 -1.18
C GLY A 45 14.12 -1.76 -0.31
N GLY A 46 13.08 -2.42 0.20
CA GLY A 46 12.17 -1.85 1.18
C GLY A 46 11.21 -0.78 0.65
N ALA A 47 10.45 -0.19 1.56
CA ALA A 47 9.43 0.81 1.26
C ALA A 47 10.02 2.07 0.57
N ASP A 48 11.25 2.46 0.90
CA ASP A 48 11.92 3.61 0.28
C ASP A 48 12.22 3.38 -1.20
N GLN A 49 12.58 2.15 -1.60
CA GLN A 49 12.71 1.81 -3.02
C GLN A 49 11.35 1.86 -3.73
N PHE A 50 10.30 1.34 -3.11
CA PHE A 50 8.95 1.39 -3.67
C PHE A 50 8.50 2.83 -3.93
N VAL A 51 8.63 3.71 -2.94
CA VAL A 51 8.24 5.13 -3.08
C VAL A 51 9.07 5.81 -4.17
N TRP A 52 10.36 5.50 -4.29
CA TRP A 52 11.20 6.05 -5.36
C TRP A 52 10.74 5.60 -6.75
N ASN A 53 10.42 4.32 -6.93
CA ASN A 53 10.04 3.75 -8.23
C ASN A 53 8.64 4.16 -8.68
N HIS A 54 7.71 4.32 -7.74
CA HIS A 54 6.29 4.56 -8.02
C HIS A 54 5.83 6.00 -7.79
N GLY A 55 6.65 6.81 -7.10
CA GLY A 55 6.39 8.21 -6.80
C GLY A 55 5.47 8.43 -5.60
N ALA A 56 5.49 9.67 -5.09
CA ALA A 56 4.80 10.06 -3.86
C ALA A 56 3.27 9.92 -3.94
N ALA A 57 2.67 10.22 -5.11
CA ALA A 57 1.23 10.12 -5.29
C ALA A 57 0.72 8.67 -5.14
N THR A 58 1.40 7.72 -5.80
CA THR A 58 1.09 6.29 -5.72
C THR A 58 1.30 5.76 -4.31
N ALA A 59 2.45 6.08 -3.71
CA ALA A 59 2.76 5.68 -2.34
C ALA A 59 1.70 6.18 -1.33
N ARG A 60 1.26 7.43 -1.46
CA ARG A 60 0.21 8.00 -0.60
C ARG A 60 -1.15 7.32 -0.80
N ALA A 61 -1.52 7.03 -2.05
CA ALA A 61 -2.79 6.36 -2.35
C ALA A 61 -2.84 4.96 -1.73
N ILE A 62 -1.76 4.18 -1.89
CA ILE A 62 -1.65 2.84 -1.30
C ILE A 62 -1.56 2.92 0.23
N GLY A 63 -0.74 3.82 0.77
CA GLY A 63 -0.66 4.04 2.21
C GLY A 63 -2.02 4.38 2.82
N ALA A 64 -2.83 5.22 2.16
CA ALA A 64 -4.19 5.51 2.58
C ALA A 64 -5.13 4.29 2.52
N ALA A 65 -5.01 3.44 1.50
CA ALA A 65 -5.78 2.20 1.41
C ALA A 65 -5.40 1.20 2.53
N TRP A 66 -4.10 1.06 2.81
CA TRP A 66 -3.60 0.20 3.90
C TRP A 66 -4.06 0.70 5.27
N LEU A 67 -3.98 2.01 5.53
CA LEU A 67 -4.52 2.61 6.75
C LEU A 67 -6.02 2.35 6.90
N ALA A 68 -6.77 2.42 5.81
CA ALA A 68 -8.21 2.26 5.84
C ALA A 68 -8.67 0.81 6.08
N VAL A 69 -7.79 -0.19 5.87
CA VAL A 69 -8.05 -1.60 6.25
C VAL A 69 -7.36 -2.00 7.55
N GLY A 70 -6.66 -1.08 8.23
CA GLY A 70 -6.02 -1.35 9.53
C GLY A 70 -4.54 -1.72 9.50
N ALA A 71 -3.89 -1.74 8.33
CA ALA A 71 -2.44 -1.92 8.21
C ALA A 71 -1.71 -0.60 8.47
N VAL A 72 -1.64 -0.21 9.74
CA VAL A 72 -1.17 1.10 10.20
C VAL A 72 0.32 1.30 9.98
N GLU A 73 1.17 0.34 10.33
CA GLU A 73 2.63 0.52 10.34
C GLU A 73 3.18 0.75 8.93
N ASN A 74 2.80 -0.10 7.98
CA ASN A 74 3.20 0.07 6.59
C ASN A 74 2.45 1.23 5.90
N GLY A 75 1.19 1.49 6.28
CA GLY A 75 0.40 2.59 5.75
C GLY A 75 0.98 3.97 6.10
N GLU A 76 1.31 4.20 7.37
CA GLU A 76 1.95 5.44 7.83
C GLU A 76 3.32 5.62 7.19
N LEU A 77 4.13 4.55 7.11
CA LEU A 77 5.45 4.58 6.50
C LEU A 77 5.40 5.08 5.04
N LEU A 78 4.47 4.56 4.23
CA LEU A 78 4.32 5.00 2.84
C LEU A 78 3.95 6.50 2.74
N VAL A 79 3.09 6.99 3.63
CA VAL A 79 2.70 8.41 3.66
C VAL A 79 3.88 9.30 4.07
N GLU A 80 4.66 8.89 5.08
CA GLU A 80 5.85 9.60 5.53
C GLU A 80 6.93 9.67 4.44
N LEU A 81 7.20 8.54 3.78
CA LEU A 81 8.16 8.44 2.68
C LEU A 81 7.72 9.25 1.47
N ALA A 82 6.43 9.22 1.12
CA ALA A 82 5.88 10.05 0.05
C ALA A 82 6.13 11.54 0.32
N ALA A 83 5.86 11.99 1.55
CA ALA A 83 6.12 13.38 1.94
C ALA A 83 7.63 13.71 1.94
N ALA A 84 8.50 12.74 2.27
CA ALA A 84 9.94 12.91 2.21
C ALA A 84 10.46 13.02 0.77
N LEU A 85 9.89 12.25 -0.16
CA LEU A 85 10.23 12.34 -1.58
C LEU A 85 9.85 13.71 -2.15
N GLU A 86 8.63 14.20 -1.88
CA GLU A 86 8.19 15.54 -2.33
C GLU A 86 9.10 16.65 -1.79
N ARG A 87 9.52 16.57 -0.52
CA ARG A 87 10.50 17.52 0.04
C ARG A 87 11.85 17.44 -0.69
N SER A 88 12.31 16.23 -1.00
CA SER A 88 13.57 16.01 -1.73
C SER A 88 13.51 16.57 -3.15
N GLU A 89 12.38 16.40 -3.84
CA GLU A 89 12.15 16.92 -5.19
C GLU A 89 12.06 18.46 -5.18
N ALA A 90 11.37 19.05 -4.20
CA ALA A 90 11.24 20.50 -4.07
C ALA A 90 12.56 21.22 -3.74
N GLU A 91 13.47 20.56 -3.02
CA GLU A 91 14.79 21.09 -2.68
C GLU A 91 15.81 20.99 -3.82
N THR A 92 15.52 20.19 -4.86
CA THR A 92 16.40 20.06 -6.01
C THR A 92 16.21 21.29 -6.92
N PRO A 93 17.23 22.16 -7.08
CA PRO A 93 17.10 23.32 -7.94
C PRO A 93 16.82 22.87 -9.38
N PRO A 94 16.04 23.64 -10.17
CA PRO A 94 15.73 23.30 -11.56
C PRO A 94 16.95 23.30 -12.49
N ASP A 95 18.13 23.71 -12.00
CA ASP A 95 19.29 24.04 -12.84
C ASP A 95 20.64 23.63 -12.20
N PRO A 96 20.97 22.32 -12.12
CA PRO A 96 22.34 21.87 -12.25
C PRO A 96 22.63 21.49 -13.72
N PRO A 97 23.90 21.50 -14.15
CA PRO A 97 24.29 21.07 -15.48
C PRO A 97 23.99 19.58 -15.66
N GLY A 98 22.84 19.27 -16.28
CA GLY A 98 22.37 17.91 -16.54
C GLY A 98 21.56 17.31 -15.39
N PRO A 99 20.68 16.34 -15.69
CA PRO A 99 19.92 15.65 -14.66
C PRO A 99 20.90 14.99 -13.68
N PRO A 100 20.69 15.09 -12.35
CA PRO A 100 21.49 14.34 -11.40
C PRO A 100 21.44 12.86 -11.76
N ASP A 101 22.59 12.17 -11.65
CA ASP A 101 22.64 10.71 -11.79
C ASP A 101 21.51 10.09 -10.95
N PRO A 102 20.55 9.37 -11.55
CA PRO A 102 19.39 8.83 -10.85
C PRO A 102 19.78 8.00 -9.62
N LEU A 103 20.93 7.31 -9.69
CA LEU A 103 21.46 6.56 -8.56
C LEU A 103 21.92 7.48 -7.44
N GLN A 104 22.59 8.59 -7.74
CA GLN A 104 23.01 9.57 -6.73
C GLN A 104 21.80 10.27 -6.08
N ALA A 105 20.80 10.61 -6.88
CA ALA A 105 19.55 11.21 -6.38
C ALA A 105 18.82 10.24 -5.43
N PHE A 106 18.69 8.96 -5.83
CA PHE A 106 18.14 7.92 -4.98
C PHE A 106 18.94 7.74 -3.68
N MET A 107 20.28 7.67 -3.77
CA MET A 107 21.15 7.53 -2.59
C MET A 107 21.11 8.77 -1.67
N ALA A 108 20.83 9.96 -2.20
CA ALA A 108 20.61 11.16 -1.40
C ALA A 108 19.27 11.09 -0.66
N TYR A 109 18.19 10.71 -1.35
CA TYR A 109 16.88 10.47 -0.74
C TYR A 109 16.95 9.41 0.36
N ARG A 110 17.56 8.26 0.04
CA ARG A 110 17.71 7.12 0.95
C ARG A 110 18.41 7.49 2.26
N ARG A 111 19.48 8.30 2.19
CA ARG A 111 20.18 8.80 3.38
C ARG A 111 19.32 9.71 4.25
N ARG A 112 18.38 10.46 3.66
CA ARG A 112 17.49 11.37 4.41
C ARG A 112 16.41 10.59 5.18
N VAL A 113 15.87 9.54 4.58
CA VAL A 113 14.82 8.72 5.20
C VAL A 113 15.37 7.61 6.08
N GLY A 114 16.70 7.49 6.21
CA GLY A 114 17.35 6.49 7.08
C GLY A 114 17.62 5.13 6.42
N GLY A 115 17.29 4.97 5.14
CA GLY A 115 17.40 3.70 4.42
C GLY A 115 16.20 2.77 4.64
N PRO A 116 16.30 1.51 4.22
CA PRO A 116 15.25 0.53 4.43
C PRO A 116 15.24 0.10 5.90
N ASP A 117 14.09 0.17 6.55
CA ASP A 117 13.88 -0.39 7.88
C ASP A 117 13.25 -1.79 7.79
N PHE A 118 14.09 -2.81 7.90
CA PHE A 118 13.66 -4.22 7.85
C PHE A 118 13.19 -4.77 9.20
N ASN A 119 13.13 -3.94 10.25
CA ASN A 119 12.60 -4.38 11.55
C ASN A 119 11.08 -4.30 11.62
N ARG A 120 10.45 -3.65 10.64
CA ARG A 120 8.99 -3.58 10.50
C ARG A 120 8.43 -4.88 9.92
N PRO A 121 7.17 -5.23 10.25
CA PRO A 121 6.50 -6.36 9.62
C PRO A 121 6.47 -6.16 8.10
N ALA A 122 6.67 -7.26 7.37
CA ALA A 122 6.53 -7.20 5.92
C ALA A 122 5.08 -6.85 5.57
N PRO A 123 4.82 -6.08 4.48
CA PRO A 123 3.47 -5.68 4.12
C PRO A 123 2.51 -6.86 3.99
N HIS A 124 2.96 -8.01 3.47
CA HIS A 124 2.10 -9.19 3.35
C HIS A 124 1.71 -9.78 4.71
N ASP A 125 2.54 -9.67 5.74
CA ASP A 125 2.23 -10.18 7.08
C ASP A 125 1.21 -9.26 7.75
N GLU A 126 1.48 -7.95 7.81
CA GLU A 126 0.57 -6.99 8.44
C GLU A 126 -0.75 -6.89 7.68
N LEU A 127 -0.70 -6.78 6.34
CA LEU A 127 -1.91 -6.58 5.54
C LEU A 127 -2.79 -7.83 5.53
N ALA A 128 -2.21 -9.03 5.62
CA ALA A 128 -3.01 -10.26 5.72
C ALA A 128 -3.89 -10.26 6.97
N GLU A 129 -3.31 -9.92 8.13
CA GLU A 129 -4.03 -9.81 9.39
C GLU A 129 -5.09 -8.71 9.32
N ALA A 130 -4.69 -7.51 8.87
CA ALA A 130 -5.57 -6.35 8.76
C ALA A 130 -6.78 -6.60 7.85
N LEU A 131 -6.58 -7.24 6.69
CA LEU A 131 -7.66 -7.55 5.74
C LEU A 131 -8.67 -8.55 6.31
N VAL A 132 -8.19 -9.57 7.03
CA VAL A 132 -9.07 -10.56 7.69
C VAL A 132 -9.86 -9.90 8.82
N GLU A 133 -9.20 -9.07 9.63
CA GLU A 133 -9.85 -8.30 10.69
C GLU A 133 -10.92 -7.36 10.12
N TYR A 134 -10.58 -6.57 9.10
CA TYR A 134 -11.52 -5.69 8.40
C TYR A 134 -12.75 -6.46 7.89
N ALA A 135 -12.56 -7.65 7.32
CA ALA A 135 -13.67 -8.46 6.83
C ALA A 135 -14.60 -8.95 7.95
N HIS A 136 -14.04 -9.30 9.12
CA HIS A 136 -14.82 -9.67 10.28
C HIS A 136 -15.59 -8.49 10.90
N GLU A 137 -15.00 -7.29 10.88
CA GLU A 137 -15.63 -6.08 11.40
C GLU A 137 -16.70 -5.50 10.46
N HIS A 138 -16.55 -5.74 9.15
CA HIS A 138 -17.41 -5.19 8.10
C HIS A 138 -18.00 -6.25 7.14
N PRO A 139 -18.63 -7.33 7.64
CA PRO A 139 -19.12 -8.41 6.78
C PRO A 139 -20.17 -7.94 5.75
N GLU A 140 -20.94 -6.90 6.07
CA GLU A 140 -21.93 -6.29 5.19
C GLU A 140 -21.32 -5.60 3.97
N ALA A 141 -20.07 -5.10 4.08
CA ALA A 141 -19.38 -4.44 2.97
C ALA A 141 -19.02 -5.40 1.82
N PHE A 142 -19.06 -6.71 2.08
CA PHE A 142 -18.80 -7.78 1.12
C PHE A 142 -20.08 -8.36 0.51
N SER A 143 -21.22 -7.71 0.72
CA SER A 143 -22.52 -8.11 0.15
C SER A 143 -22.80 -7.35 -1.13
N ARG A 144 -23.28 -8.03 -2.18
CA ARG A 144 -23.70 -7.38 -3.43
C ARG A 144 -24.79 -6.33 -3.14
N PRO A 145 -24.75 -5.12 -3.72
CA PRO A 145 -25.90 -4.22 -3.69
C PRO A 145 -27.10 -4.95 -4.28
N SER A 146 -28.24 -4.84 -3.60
CA SER A 146 -29.47 -5.50 -4.02
C SER A 146 -29.85 -4.96 -5.41
N ARG A 147 -30.31 -5.84 -6.30
CA ARG A 147 -30.79 -5.46 -7.65
C ARG A 147 -31.99 -4.49 -7.63
N SER A 148 -32.48 -4.09 -6.46
CA SER A 148 -33.62 -3.20 -6.27
C SER A 148 -33.24 -1.72 -6.17
N ASP A 149 -31.94 -1.39 -6.22
CA ASP A 149 -31.44 -0.01 -6.08
C ASP A 149 -30.96 0.63 -7.41
N VAL A 150 -31.46 0.14 -8.57
CA VAL A 150 -31.25 0.73 -9.91
C VAL A 150 -32.58 0.95 -10.62
#